data_AF-W6MGI0-F1
#
_entry.id   AF-W6MGI0-F1
#
_cell.length_a   1.000
_cell.length_b   1.000
_cell.length_c   1.000
_cell.angle_alpha   90.00
_cell.angle_beta   90.00
_cell.angle_gamma   90.00
#
_symmetry.space_group_name_H-M   'P 1'
#
loop_
_entity.id
_entity.type
_entity.pdbx_description
1 polymer ?
#
loop_
_entity_poly.entity_id
_entity_poly.type
_entity_poly.pdbx_seq_one_letter_code
_entity_poly.pdbx_strand_id
1 'polypeptide(L)'
;MVLIVSRQNLEKIRQESEKTQTQICARVLATVLRYDAYDGLLTVIGSDDLASRDESRAIKVDIGNLMLTLEVKPELLEYGSTVNVDIAVSGCAWPVYGIGLRPLADPGVMANPAAMDVLRAVANLESLPNVYKEVGYDTMDFVHCGGTDGEVSGDGE
;
A
#
# COMPACT_ATOMS: atom_id res chain seq x y z
N MET A 1 -8.75 4.47 -5.39
CA MET A 1 -7.72 3.59 -4.80
C MET A 1 -7.27 2.59 -5.85
N VAL A 2 -5.97 2.41 -6.04
CA VAL A 2 -5.36 1.56 -7.09
C VAL A 2 -5.04 0.17 -6.55
N LEU A 3 -5.23 -0.90 -7.34
CA LEU A 3 -4.86 -2.25 -6.93
C LEU A 3 -3.40 -2.57 -7.30
N ILE A 4 -2.66 -3.16 -6.36
CA ILE A 4 -1.28 -3.64 -6.51
C ILE A 4 -1.27 -5.15 -6.31
N VAL A 5 -0.86 -5.87 -7.35
CA VAL A 5 -0.69 -7.33 -7.32
C VAL A 5 0.78 -7.75 -7.47
N SER A 6 1.67 -6.81 -7.82
CA SER A 6 3.11 -7.04 -7.98
C SER A 6 3.96 -5.82 -7.56
N ARG A 7 5.24 -6.04 -7.26
CA ARG A 7 6.23 -4.99 -7.02
C ARG A 7 6.41 -4.05 -8.21
N GLN A 8 6.24 -4.57 -9.43
CA GLN A 8 6.30 -3.78 -10.65
C GLN A 8 5.12 -2.79 -10.74
N ASN A 9 3.90 -3.19 -10.34
CA ASN A 9 2.77 -2.25 -10.28
C ASN A 9 3.03 -1.13 -9.28
N LEU A 10 3.58 -1.46 -8.10
CA LEU A 10 3.94 -0.48 -7.09
C LEU A 10 4.99 0.51 -7.59
N GLU A 11 6.01 0.05 -8.33
CA GLU A 11 7.05 0.93 -8.88
C GLU A 11 6.49 1.91 -9.91
N LYS A 12 5.56 1.47 -10.76
CA LYS A 12 4.88 2.35 -11.71
C LYS A 12 4.03 3.42 -11.00
N ILE A 13 3.30 3.03 -9.94
CA ILE A 13 2.53 3.99 -9.12
C ILE A 13 3.46 4.99 -8.44
N ARG A 14 4.62 4.54 -7.93
CA ARG A 14 5.61 5.42 -7.32
C ARG A 14 6.15 6.44 -8.32
N GLN A 15 6.52 6.01 -9.53
CA GLN A 15 6.99 6.90 -10.58
C GLN A 15 5.94 7.95 -10.98
N GLU A 16 4.66 7.55 -11.05
CA GLU A 16 3.58 8.50 -11.32
C GLU A 16 3.41 9.48 -10.15
N SER A 17 3.40 9.00 -8.91
CA SER A 17 3.35 9.84 -7.70
C SER A 17 4.49 10.87 -7.65
N GLU A 18 5.70 10.47 -8.03
CA GLU A 18 6.88 11.33 -8.12
C GLU A 18 6.70 12.41 -9.21
N LYS A 19 6.20 12.01 -10.38
CA LYS A 19 5.96 12.90 -11.52
C LYS A 19 4.86 13.93 -11.22
N THR A 20 3.79 13.53 -10.54
CA THR A 20 2.66 14.40 -10.23
C THR A 20 2.81 15.15 -8.92
N GLN A 21 3.82 14.82 -8.11
CA GLN A 21 4.00 15.32 -6.74
C GLN A 21 2.76 15.08 -5.86
N THR A 22 2.05 13.97 -6.10
CA THR A 22 0.85 13.61 -5.33
C THR A 22 1.03 12.28 -4.64
N GLN A 23 0.47 12.16 -3.44
CA GLN A 23 0.36 10.87 -2.76
C GLN A 23 -0.76 10.04 -3.41
N ILE A 24 -0.51 8.75 -3.64
CA ILE A 24 -1.47 7.82 -4.26
C ILE A 24 -1.85 6.74 -3.25
N CYS A 25 -3.15 6.67 -2.94
CA CYS A 25 -3.69 5.58 -2.13
C CYS A 25 -3.87 4.32 -2.98
N ALA A 26 -3.27 3.22 -2.53
CA ALA A 26 -3.32 1.93 -3.19
C ALA A 26 -3.64 0.79 -2.21
N ARG A 27 -4.04 -0.35 -2.75
CA ARG A 27 -4.28 -1.58 -2.00
C ARG A 27 -3.39 -2.67 -2.55
N VAL A 28 -2.63 -3.32 -1.68
CA VAL A 28 -1.85 -4.51 -2.01
C VAL A 28 -2.65 -5.74 -1.64
N LEU A 29 -2.89 -6.62 -2.62
CA LEU A 29 -3.33 -7.98 -2.38
C LEU A 29 -2.10 -8.84 -2.17
N ALA A 30 -1.86 -9.29 -0.93
CA ALA A 30 -0.58 -9.85 -0.57
C ALA A 30 -0.65 -11.01 0.41
N THR A 31 0.43 -11.77 0.45
CA THR A 31 0.73 -12.75 1.49
C THR A 31 1.81 -12.20 2.40
N VAL A 32 1.64 -12.35 3.72
CA VAL A 32 2.63 -11.92 4.71
C VAL A 32 3.83 -12.87 4.71
N LEU A 33 5.03 -12.29 4.64
CA LEU A 33 6.29 -13.02 4.75
C LEU A 33 6.93 -12.86 6.12
N ARG A 34 6.81 -11.68 6.73
CA ARG A 34 7.39 -11.39 8.04
C ARG A 34 6.76 -10.14 8.63
N TYR A 35 6.65 -10.11 9.93
CA TYR A 35 6.43 -8.89 10.70
C TYR A 35 7.62 -8.64 11.63
N ASP A 36 8.14 -7.41 11.62
CA ASP A 36 9.12 -6.93 12.59
C ASP A 36 8.44 -5.99 13.58
N ALA A 37 8.26 -6.46 14.81
CA ALA A 37 7.57 -5.70 15.84
C ALA A 37 8.40 -4.51 16.37
N TYR A 38 9.73 -4.58 16.27
CA TYR A 38 10.60 -3.51 16.76
C TYR A 38 10.52 -2.28 15.84
N ASP A 39 10.56 -2.53 14.53
CA ASP A 39 10.48 -1.48 13.50
C ASP A 39 9.03 -1.17 13.05
N GLY A 40 8.03 -1.91 13.53
CA GLY A 40 6.65 -1.81 13.06
C GLY A 40 6.49 -2.17 11.57
N LEU A 41 7.37 -3.02 11.04
CA LEU A 41 7.53 -3.24 9.61
C LEU A 41 6.91 -4.57 9.16
N LEU A 42 5.91 -4.50 8.28
CA LEU A 42 5.30 -5.66 7.64
C LEU A 42 5.92 -5.90 6.27
N THR A 43 6.48 -7.09 6.06
CA THR A 43 7.00 -7.53 4.77
C THR A 43 5.97 -8.46 4.13
N VAL A 44 5.50 -8.07 2.94
CA VAL A 44 4.47 -8.80 2.19
C VAL A 44 4.93 -9.05 0.76
N ILE A 45 4.39 -10.07 0.12
CA ILE A 45 4.62 -10.34 -1.31
C ILE A 45 3.30 -10.24 -2.06
N GLY A 46 3.30 -9.49 -3.16
CA GLY A 46 2.13 -9.37 -4.02
C GLY A 46 1.73 -10.73 -4.60
N SER A 47 0.44 -10.92 -4.85
CA SER A 47 -0.12 -12.18 -5.36
C SER A 47 0.56 -12.70 -6.64
N ASP A 48 1.02 -11.82 -7.55
CA ASP A 48 1.72 -12.23 -8.78
C ASP A 48 3.17 -12.63 -8.52
N ASP A 49 3.80 -12.02 -7.52
CA ASP A 49 5.17 -12.32 -7.15
C ASP A 49 5.26 -13.54 -6.23
N LEU A 50 4.16 -13.96 -5.61
CA LEU A 50 4.10 -15.10 -4.69
C LEU A 50 4.65 -16.40 -5.30
N ALA A 51 4.36 -16.65 -6.58
CA ALA A 51 4.85 -17.84 -7.29
C ALA A 51 6.38 -17.86 -7.43
N SER A 52 7.03 -16.69 -7.49
CA SER A 52 8.48 -16.58 -7.65
C SER A 52 9.25 -16.90 -6.37
N ARG A 53 8.60 -16.80 -5.20
CA ARG A 53 9.23 -16.92 -3.87
C ARG A 53 10.48 -16.04 -3.69
N ASP A 54 10.59 -14.99 -4.50
CA ASP A 54 11.73 -14.09 -4.50
C ASP A 54 11.49 -12.95 -3.51
N GLU A 55 12.17 -13.01 -2.37
CA GLU A 55 12.05 -11.97 -1.32
C GLU A 55 12.54 -10.59 -1.79
N SER A 56 13.35 -10.51 -2.86
CA SER A 56 13.75 -9.21 -3.42
C SER A 56 12.56 -8.44 -4.02
N ARG A 57 11.46 -9.14 -4.30
CA ARG A 57 10.18 -8.59 -4.78
C ARG A 57 9.21 -8.26 -3.65
N ALA A 58 9.60 -8.50 -2.39
CA ALA A 58 8.77 -8.16 -1.27
C ALA A 58 8.57 -6.64 -1.15
N ILE A 59 7.39 -6.28 -0.65
CA ILE A 59 6.98 -4.92 -0.35
C ILE A 59 7.07 -4.76 1.17
N LYS A 60 7.87 -3.77 1.59
CA LYS A 60 8.00 -3.38 2.99
C LYS A 60 7.00 -2.26 3.29
N VAL A 61 6.10 -2.51 4.23
CA VAL A 61 5.04 -1.60 4.65
C VAL A 61 5.26 -1.24 6.12
N ASP A 62 5.41 0.05 6.41
CA ASP A 62 5.40 0.55 7.78
C ASP A 62 3.95 0.55 8.28
N ILE A 63 3.68 -0.25 9.31
CA ILE A 63 2.38 -0.34 9.97
C ILE A 63 2.45 0.10 11.44
N GLY A 64 3.56 0.71 11.90
CA GLY A 64 3.75 1.11 13.30
C GLY A 64 2.61 2.00 13.80
N ASN A 65 2.21 2.99 12.99
CA ASN A 65 1.08 3.86 13.31
C ASN A 65 -0.27 3.12 13.34
N LEU A 66 -0.47 2.10 12.50
CA LEU A 66 -1.68 1.28 12.53
C LEU A 66 -1.76 0.47 13.83
N MET A 67 -0.64 -0.09 14.27
CA MET A 67 -0.58 -0.86 15.52
C MET A 67 -0.91 -0.01 16.76
N LEU A 68 -0.69 1.31 16.69
CA LEU A 68 -1.02 2.25 17.76
C LEU A 68 -2.48 2.70 17.73
N THR A 69 -3.12 2.70 16.56
CA THR A 69 -4.43 3.32 16.34
C THR A 69 -5.55 2.30 16.16
N LEU A 70 -5.22 1.06 15.79
CA LEU A 70 -6.17 0.00 15.48
C LEU A 70 -5.78 -1.30 16.18
N GLU A 71 -6.79 -2.05 16.60
CA GLU A 71 -6.61 -3.43 17.05
C GLU A 71 -6.33 -4.31 15.83
N VAL A 72 -5.06 -4.44 15.48
CA VAL A 72 -4.62 -5.37 14.44
C VAL A 72 -4.62 -6.77 15.03
N LYS A 73 -5.45 -7.65 14.46
CA LYS A 73 -5.50 -9.04 14.90
C LYS A 73 -4.13 -9.72 14.63
N PRO A 74 -3.53 -10.41 15.62
CA PRO A 74 -2.21 -11.03 15.46
C PRO A 74 -2.12 -12.01 14.28
N GLU A 75 -3.22 -12.73 14.01
CA GLU A 75 -3.34 -13.66 12.87
C GLU A 75 -3.04 -13.01 11.50
N LEU A 76 -3.23 -11.69 11.37
CA LEU A 76 -2.93 -10.95 10.13
C LEU A 76 -1.43 -10.67 9.95
N LEU A 77 -0.62 -10.85 10.99
CA LEU A 77 0.83 -10.60 10.98
C LEU A 77 1.64 -11.89 10.84
N GLU A 78 0.97 -13.04 10.85
CA GLU A 78 1.59 -14.36 10.75
C GLU A 78 2.06 -14.66 9.32
N TYR A 79 3.13 -15.45 9.22
CA TYR A 79 3.64 -15.93 7.94
C TYR A 79 2.56 -16.70 7.17
N GLY A 80 2.37 -16.38 5.90
CA GLY A 80 1.41 -17.05 5.02
C GLY A 80 0.00 -16.46 5.07
N SER A 81 -0.28 -15.52 5.97
CA SER A 81 -1.59 -14.86 6.04
C SER A 81 -1.85 -14.03 4.78
N THR A 82 -3.02 -14.24 4.18
CA THR A 82 -3.48 -13.47 3.01
C THR A 82 -4.26 -12.24 3.46
N VAL A 83 -3.77 -11.06 3.07
CA VAL A 83 -4.26 -9.78 3.58
C VAL A 83 -4.50 -8.76 2.46
N ASN A 84 -5.40 -7.82 2.74
CA ASN A 84 -5.50 -6.56 2.03
C ASN A 84 -4.76 -5.50 2.85
N VAL A 85 -3.71 -4.93 2.26
CA VAL A 85 -2.95 -3.82 2.87
C VAL A 85 -3.24 -2.55 2.09
N ASP A 86 -3.98 -1.62 2.71
CA ASP A 86 -4.14 -0.29 2.15
C ASP A 86 -2.88 0.51 2.49
N ILE A 87 -2.27 1.12 1.47
CA ILE A 87 -1.03 1.87 1.58
C ILE A 87 -1.16 3.25 0.94
N ALA A 88 -0.34 4.18 1.41
CA ALA A 88 -0.16 5.48 0.79
C ALA A 88 1.24 5.55 0.16
N VAL A 89 1.28 5.63 -1.17
CA VAL A 89 2.51 5.66 -1.96
C VAL A 89 2.89 7.11 -2.22
N SER A 90 4.11 7.46 -1.85
CA SER A 90 4.74 8.75 -2.17
C SER A 90 6.05 8.48 -2.92
N GLY A 91 6.34 9.28 -3.95
CA GLY A 91 7.52 9.15 -4.79
C GLY A 91 8.85 9.02 -4.03
N CYS A 92 8.93 9.59 -2.83
CA CYS A 92 10.16 9.71 -2.04
C CYS A 92 10.24 8.77 -0.83
N ALA A 93 9.19 8.03 -0.47
CA ALA A 93 9.13 7.31 0.80
C ALA A 93 9.20 5.79 0.64
N TRP A 94 10.25 5.19 1.23
CA TRP A 94 10.36 3.75 1.49
C TRP A 94 10.81 3.53 2.94
N PRO A 95 10.21 2.59 3.69
CA PRO A 95 9.07 1.73 3.34
C PRO A 95 7.78 2.51 3.03
N VAL A 96 6.82 1.89 2.34
CA VAL A 96 5.52 2.54 2.07
C VAL A 96 4.69 2.58 3.34
N TYR A 97 3.87 3.62 3.52
CA TYR A 97 3.06 3.76 4.72
C TYR A 97 1.77 2.93 4.62
N GLY A 98 1.53 2.08 5.61
CA GLY A 98 0.26 1.37 5.78
C GLY A 98 -0.79 2.30 6.39
N ILE A 99 -1.96 2.35 5.75
CA ILE A 99 -3.14 3.10 6.23
C ILE A 99 -4.32 2.17 6.58
N GLY A 100 -4.22 0.88 6.26
CA GLY A 100 -5.18 -0.12 6.72
C GLY A 100 -4.69 -1.55 6.48
N LEU A 101 -5.08 -2.47 7.36
CA LEU A 101 -4.75 -3.89 7.28
C LEU A 101 -6.00 -4.73 7.60
N ARG A 102 -6.40 -5.60 6.68
CA ARG A 102 -7.58 -6.48 6.83
C ARG A 102 -7.31 -7.88 6.28
N PRO A 103 -7.97 -8.92 6.81
CA PRO A 103 -7.95 -10.22 6.17
C PRO A 103 -8.52 -10.12 4.74
N LEU A 104 -8.02 -10.98 3.86
CA LEU A 104 -8.70 -11.22 2.60
C LEU A 104 -9.97 -12.05 2.88
N ALA A 105 -11.14 -11.55 2.43
CA ALA A 105 -12.43 -12.16 2.74
C ALA A 105 -12.55 -13.61 2.22
N ASP A 106 -11.93 -13.91 1.09
CA ASP A 106 -11.80 -15.26 0.54
C ASP A 106 -10.37 -15.49 0.03
N PRO A 107 -9.51 -16.19 0.80
CA PRO A 107 -8.16 -16.56 0.38
C PRO A 107 -8.12 -17.37 -0.92
N GLY A 108 -9.20 -18.08 -1.26
CA GLY A 108 -9.32 -18.86 -2.49
C GLY A 108 -9.27 -18.01 -3.76
N VAL A 109 -9.53 -16.71 -3.66
CA VAL A 109 -9.38 -15.75 -4.78
C VAL A 109 -7.95 -15.73 -5.29
N MET A 110 -6.95 -15.77 -4.40
CA MET A 110 -5.54 -15.79 -4.81
C MET A 110 -5.11 -17.09 -5.48
N ALA A 111 -5.84 -18.19 -5.23
CA ALA A 111 -5.60 -19.49 -5.85
C ALA A 111 -6.40 -19.69 -7.15
N ASN A 112 -7.32 -18.78 -7.49
CA ASN A 112 -8.17 -18.87 -8.67
C ASN A 112 -7.56 -18.06 -9.83
N PRO A 113 -7.02 -18.71 -10.89
CA PRO A 113 -6.39 -18.01 -12.00
C PRO A 113 -7.31 -17.03 -12.71
N ALA A 114 -8.59 -17.37 -12.89
CA ALA A 114 -9.55 -16.50 -13.55
C ALA A 114 -9.85 -15.24 -12.72
N ALA A 115 -9.94 -15.38 -11.39
CA ALA A 115 -10.10 -14.22 -10.51
C ALA A 115 -8.85 -13.33 -10.52
N MET A 116 -7.67 -13.95 -10.51
CA MET A 116 -6.40 -13.23 -10.60
C MET A 116 -6.22 -12.50 -11.93
N ASP A 117 -6.65 -13.06 -13.05
CA ASP A 117 -6.58 -12.41 -14.36
C ASP A 117 -7.49 -11.17 -14.43
N VAL A 118 -8.69 -11.22 -13.84
CA VAL A 118 -9.56 -10.05 -13.70
C VAL A 118 -8.89 -8.98 -12.84
N LEU A 119 -8.28 -9.35 -11.71
CA LEU A 119 -7.59 -8.41 -10.83
C LEU A 119 -6.38 -7.76 -11.52
N ARG A 120 -5.62 -8.53 -12.32
CA ARG A 120 -4.53 -7.99 -13.15
C ARG A 120 -5.01 -7.00 -14.19
N ALA A 121 -6.14 -7.28 -14.84
CA ALA A 121 -6.74 -6.36 -15.81
C ALA A 121 -7.14 -5.03 -15.14
N VAL A 122 -7.67 -5.08 -13.91
CA VAL A 122 -8.02 -3.89 -13.12
C VAL A 122 -6.78 -3.16 -12.56
N ALA A 123 -5.70 -3.89 -12.26
CA ALA A 123 -4.43 -3.33 -11.80
C ALA A 123 -3.59 -2.69 -12.93
N ASN A 124 -4.01 -2.82 -14.20
CA ASN A 124 -3.27 -2.28 -15.32
C ASN A 124 -3.37 -0.74 -15.35
N LEU A 125 -2.22 -0.08 -15.22
CA LEU A 125 -2.09 1.37 -15.07
C LEU A 125 -2.47 2.19 -16.32
N GLU A 126 -2.63 1.56 -17.48
CA GLU A 126 -2.94 2.26 -18.75
C GLU A 126 -4.34 2.92 -18.77
N SER A 127 -5.23 2.56 -17.85
CA SER A 127 -6.54 3.20 -17.67
C SER A 127 -6.56 4.33 -16.62
N LEU A 128 -5.43 4.62 -15.96
CA LEU A 128 -5.38 5.56 -14.84
C LEU A 128 -5.73 7.03 -15.16
N PRO A 129 -5.36 7.64 -16.31
CA PRO A 129 -5.58 9.07 -16.52
C PRO A 129 -7.06 9.48 -16.46
N ASN A 130 -7.99 8.56 -16.75
CA ASN A 130 -9.42 8.84 -16.83
C ASN A 130 -10.19 8.54 -15.52
N VAL A 131 -9.58 7.87 -14.55
CA VAL A 131 -10.27 7.45 -13.30
C VAL A 131 -10.03 8.44 -12.14
N TYR A 132 -9.00 9.29 -12.21
CA TYR A 132 -8.73 10.29 -11.17
C TYR A 132 -9.73 11.46 -11.15
N LYS A 133 -10.63 11.57 -12.12
CA LYS A 133 -11.49 12.76 -12.27
C LYS A 133 -12.81 12.73 -11.50
N GLU A 134 -13.23 11.58 -10.95
CA GLU A 134 -14.51 11.49 -10.23
C GLU A 134 -14.43 10.57 -9.01
N VAL A 135 -13.76 11.04 -7.96
CA VAL A 135 -14.20 10.72 -6.60
C VAL A 135 -14.28 12.05 -5.88
N GLY A 136 -15.50 12.57 -5.72
CA GLY A 136 -15.77 13.81 -4.99
C GLY A 136 -15.18 13.73 -3.58
N TYR A 137 -14.25 14.63 -3.30
CA TYR A 137 -13.41 14.70 -2.11
C TYR A 137 -14.12 15.39 -0.93
N ASP A 138 -15.25 14.86 -0.46
CA ASP A 138 -16.08 15.58 0.56
C ASP A 138 -16.26 14.84 1.90
N THR A 139 -15.75 13.62 2.10
CA THR A 139 -16.00 12.87 3.37
C THR A 139 -14.84 12.03 3.90
N MET A 140 -13.62 12.18 3.38
CA MET A 140 -12.45 11.60 4.01
C MET A 140 -11.58 12.72 4.56
N ASP A 141 -11.63 12.91 5.89
CA ASP A 141 -10.63 13.66 6.63
C ASP A 141 -9.27 12.98 6.43
N PHE A 142 -8.58 13.37 5.36
CA PHE A 142 -7.19 13.03 5.15
C PHE A 142 -6.35 13.88 6.11
N VAL A 143 -5.61 13.21 6.98
CA VAL A 143 -4.34 13.75 7.48
C VAL A 143 -3.53 14.11 6.24
N HIS A 144 -3.39 15.41 5.98
CA HIS A 144 -2.50 15.92 4.96
C HIS A 144 -1.10 15.37 5.24
N CYS A 145 -0.61 14.48 4.38
CA CYS A 145 0.81 14.16 4.34
C CYS A 145 1.50 15.30 3.57
N GLY A 146 1.67 16.46 4.21
CA GLY A 146 2.36 17.61 3.61
C GLY A 146 2.58 18.77 4.57
N GLY A 147 3.85 19.18 4.70
CA GLY A 147 4.33 20.39 5.38
C GLY A 147 5.71 20.18 6.03
N THR A 148 6.78 20.00 5.24
CA THR A 148 7.87 20.99 5.01
C THR A 148 8.39 21.68 6.27
N ASP A 149 9.68 21.40 6.56
CA ASP A 149 10.66 22.17 7.31
C ASP A 149 10.14 23.38 8.09
N GLY A 150 10.14 23.25 9.42
CA GLY A 150 9.97 24.39 10.30
C GLY A 150 11.13 25.38 10.13
N GLU A 151 11.01 26.31 9.19
CA GLU A 151 11.63 27.62 9.30
C GLU A 151 11.03 28.30 10.54
N VAL A 152 11.77 28.28 11.65
CA VAL A 152 11.57 29.21 12.75
C VAL A 152 12.21 30.54 12.35
N SER A 153 11.46 31.39 11.65
CA SER A 153 11.73 32.83 11.59
C SER A 153 10.74 33.52 12.53
N GLY A 154 11.18 33.69 13.77
CA GLY A 154 10.51 34.51 14.77
C GLY A 154 11.40 35.69 15.15
N ASP A 155 11.46 36.70 14.28
CA ASP A 155 11.75 38.07 14.72
C ASP A 155 10.47 38.61 15.36
N GLY A 156 10.52 38.85 16.66
CA GLY A 156 9.48 39.50 17.45
C GLY A 156 10.11 40.59 18.29
N GLU A 157 9.59 41.80 18.10
CA GLU A 157 9.96 43.10 18.68
C GLU A 157 10.30 43.13 20.18
#